data_AF-A0A522YR03-F1
#
_entry.id   AF-A0A522YR03-F1
#
_cell.length_a   1.000
_cell.length_b   1.000
_cell.length_c   1.000
_cell.angle_alpha   90.00
_cell.angle_beta   90.00
_cell.angle_gamma   90.00
#
_symmetry.space_group_name_H-M   'P 1'
#
loop_
_entity.id
_entity.type
_entity.pdbx_description
1 polymer ?
#
loop_
_entity_poly.entity_id
_entity_poly.type
_entity_poly.pdbx_seq_one_letter_code
_entity_poly.pdbx_strand_id
1 'polypeptide(L)' 'VQHQVVNALGLGRNIDEALRMLEALQHLEKNGEVCPANWHEGQKGMKPDQGGLKDWFKDK' A
#
# COMPACT_ATOMS: atom_id res chain seq x y z
N VAL A 1 13.73 -7.80 -4.30
CA VAL A 1 13.54 -6.50 -3.60
C VAL A 1 12.07 -6.13 -3.74
N GLN A 2 11.33 -5.99 -2.65
CA GLN A 2 9.88 -5.68 -2.65
C GLN A 2 9.59 -4.17 -2.62
N HIS A 3 10.48 -3.37 -2.01
CA HIS A 3 10.39 -1.91 -1.93
C HIS A 3 11.80 -1.31 -1.78
N GLN A 4 12.06 -0.15 -2.37
CA GLN A 4 13.33 0.57 -2.26
C GLN A 4 13.08 2.10 -2.29
N VAL A 5 13.73 2.82 -1.38
CA VAL A 5 13.82 4.28 -1.37
C VAL A 5 15.28 4.68 -1.51
N VAL A 6 15.57 5.57 -2.48
CA VAL A 6 16.90 6.11 -2.72
C VAL A 6 16.82 7.62 -2.68
N ASN A 7 17.52 8.23 -1.73
CA ASN A 7 17.58 9.68 -1.56
C ASN A 7 19.03 10.16 -1.75
N ALA A 8 19.19 11.35 -2.32
CA ALA A 8 20.47 12.04 -2.40
C ALA A 8 20.91 12.60 -1.03
N LEU A 9 22.17 13.04 -0.93
CA LEU A 9 22.68 13.74 0.25
C LEU A 9 21.84 15.00 0.52
N GLY A 10 21.50 15.21 1.80
CA GLY A 10 20.65 16.33 2.24
C GLY A 10 19.14 16.10 2.15
N LEU A 11 18.67 14.98 1.57
CA LEU A 11 17.26 14.62 1.51
C LEU A 11 16.91 13.55 2.55
N GLY A 12 16.33 14.00 3.66
CA GLY A 12 15.86 13.11 4.73
C GLY A 12 14.81 12.10 4.25
N ARG A 13 14.73 10.96 4.93
CA ARG A 13 13.70 9.94 4.71
C ARG A 13 12.51 10.19 5.63
N ASN A 14 11.34 9.67 5.26
CA ASN A 14 10.16 9.67 6.11
C ASN A 14 10.00 8.29 6.80
N ILE A 15 9.94 8.26 8.13
CA ILE A 15 9.74 7.03 8.91
C ILE A 15 8.31 6.51 8.79
N ASP A 16 7.33 7.41 8.76
CA ASP A 16 5.92 7.02 8.63
C ASP A 16 5.68 6.30 7.30
N GLU A 17 6.36 6.71 6.24
CA GLU A 17 6.28 6.02 4.94
C GLU A 17 6.95 4.65 4.95
N ALA A 18 8.05 4.49 5.71
CA ALA A 18 8.68 3.19 5.88
C ALA A 18 7.78 2.22 6.66
N LEU A 19 7.10 2.71 7.71
CA LEU A 19 6.12 1.96 8.48
C LEU A 19 4.90 1.61 7.62
N ARG A 20 4.34 2.58 6.88
CA ARG A 20 3.22 2.38 5.97
C ARG A 20 3.49 1.29 4.93
N MET A 21 4.71 1.24 4.39
CA MET A 21 5.10 0.19 3.44
C MET A 21 5.23 -1.20 4.09
N LEU A 22 5.65 -1.28 5.36
CA LEU A 22 5.68 -2.53 6.12
C LEU A 22 4.26 -3.05 6.38
N GLU A 23 3.36 -2.18 6.84
CA GLU A 23 1.95 -2.51 7.10
C GLU A 23 1.24 -2.95 5.82
N ALA A 24 1.49 -2.27 4.69
CA ALA A 24 0.92 -2.63 3.39
C ALA A 24 1.37 -4.01 2.92
N LEU A 25 2.65 -4.36 3.15
CA LEU A 25 3.16 -5.69 2.84
C LEU A 25 2.48 -6.76 3.71
N GLN A 26 2.35 -6.51 5.02
CA GLN A 26 1.67 -7.43 5.93
C GLN A 26 0.18 -7.61 5.57
N HIS A 27 -0.51 -6.54 5.16
CA HIS A 27 -1.90 -6.62 4.68
C HIS A 27 -2.03 -7.48 3.44
N LEU A 28 -1.14 -7.30 2.46
CA LEU A 28 -1.12 -8.09 1.24
C LEU A 28 -0.90 -9.58 1.55
N GLU A 29 0.09 -9.91 2.38
CA GLU A 29 0.41 -11.30 2.73
C GLU A 29 -0.70 -11.97 3.54
N LYS A 30 -1.37 -11.24 4.43
CA LYS A 30 -2.42 -11.77 5.30
C LYS A 30 -3.77 -11.91 4.60
N ASN A 31 -4.15 -10.93 3.80
CA ASN A 31 -5.51 -10.83 3.23
C ASN A 31 -5.57 -11.16 1.73
N GLY A 32 -4.42 -11.15 1.04
CA GLY A 32 -4.37 -11.29 -0.43
C GLY A 32 -4.92 -10.08 -1.18
N GLU A 33 -5.14 -8.97 -0.49
CA GLU A 33 -5.66 -7.72 -1.05
C GLU A 33 -4.52 -6.76 -1.36
N VAL A 34 -4.61 -6.07 -2.50
CA VAL A 34 -3.66 -5.02 -2.85
C VAL A 34 -4.02 -3.71 -2.16
N CYS A 35 -2.99 -2.93 -1.82
CA CYS A 35 -3.13 -1.64 -1.15
C CYS A 35 -3.16 -0.50 -2.18
N PRO A 36 -4.25 0.27 -2.29
CA PRO A 36 -4.33 1.44 -3.18
C PRO A 36 -3.33 2.56 -2.82
N ALA A 37 -3.26 3.59 -3.66
CA ALA A 37 -2.42 4.76 -3.39
C ALA A 37 -2.78 5.43 -2.05
N ASN A 38 -1.76 5.80 -1.27
CA ASN A 38 -1.88 6.38 0.08
C ASN A 38 -2.65 5.50 1.07
N TRP A 39 -2.70 4.19 0.85
CA TRP A 39 -3.30 3.26 1.79
C TRP A 39 -2.56 3.26 3.14
N HIS A 40 -3.33 3.21 4.22
CA HIS A 40 -2.87 3.07 5.61
C HIS A 40 -3.65 1.94 6.30
N GLU A 41 -3.11 1.42 7.40
CA GLU A 41 -3.79 0.38 8.19
C GLU A 41 -5.24 0.76 8.53
N GLY A 42 -6.15 -0.21 8.38
CA GLY A 42 -7.59 -0.03 8.60
C GLY A 42 -8.36 0.51 7.38
N GLN A 43 -7.68 0.98 6.33
CA GLN A 43 -8.34 1.37 5.09
C GLN A 43 -8.69 0.15 4.21
N LYS A 44 -9.72 0.29 3.38
CA LYS A 44 -10.19 -0.76 2.47
C LYS A 44 -9.11 -1.10 1.43
N GLY A 45 -8.67 -2.35 1.41
CA GLY A 45 -7.86 -2.93 0.33
C GLY A 45 -8.69 -3.20 -0.92
N MET A 46 -8.06 -3.75 -1.96
CA MET A 46 -8.72 -4.11 -3.20
C MET A 46 -8.35 -5.54 -3.62
N LYS A 47 -9.33 -6.33 -4.09
CA LYS A 47 -9.02 -7.65 -4.67
C LYS A 47 -8.33 -7.46 -6.03
N PRO A 48 -7.24 -8.20 -6.33
CA PRO A 48 -6.49 -8.05 -7.56
C PRO A 48 -7.15 -8.75 -8.77
N ASP A 49 -8.44 -8.50 -8.99
CA ASP A 49 -9.21 -9.04 -10.12
C ASP A 49 -10.17 -7.98 -10.70
N GLN A 50 -10.75 -8.24 -11.88
CA GLN A 50 -11.63 -7.27 -12.56
C GLN A 50 -12.91 -6.96 -11.78
N GLY A 51 -13.43 -7.90 -11.00
CA GLY A 51 -14.61 -7.70 -10.15
C GLY A 51 -14.26 -6.78 -8.98
N GLY A 52 -13.18 -7.10 -8.26
CA GLY A 52 -12.63 -6.29 -7.17
C GLY A 52 -12.34 -4.85 -7.57
N LEU A 53 -11.78 -4.65 -8.77
CA LEU A 53 -11.55 -3.31 -9.33
C LEU A 53 -12.87 -2.54 -9.52
N LYS A 54 -13.87 -3.16 -10.16
CA LYS A 54 -15.18 -2.54 -10.39
C LYS A 54 -15.89 -2.20 -9.09
N ASP A 55 -15.82 -3.07 -8.10
CA ASP A 55 -16.47 -2.84 -6.80
C ASP A 55 -15.76 -1.77 -5.99
N TRP A 56 -14.42 -1.69 -6.04
CA TRP A 56 -13.66 -0.64 -5.37
C TRP A 56 -13.99 0.76 -5.91
N PHE A 57 -14.13 0.91 -7.23
CA PHE A 57 -14.43 2.21 -7.85
C PHE A 57 -15.88 2.67 -7.71
N LYS A 58 -16.82 1.80 -7.30
CA LYS A 58 -18.21 2.20 -7.01
C LYS A 58 -18.34 2.94 -5.69
N ASP A 59 -17.50 2.61 -4.71
CA ASP A 59 -17.53 3.17 -3.36
C ASP A 59 -16.70 4.46 -3.23
N LYS A 60 -16.13 4.96 -4.33
CA LYS A 60 -15.40 6.22 -4.42
C LYS A 60 -16.25 7.34 -5.01
#